data_AF-A0A5C3M2Z3-F1
#
_entry.id   AF-A0A5C3M2Z3-F1
#
_cell.length_a   1.000
_cell.length_b   1.000
_cell.length_c   1.000
_cell.angle_alpha   90.00
_cell.angle_beta   90.00
_cell.angle_gamma   90.00
#
_symmetry.space_group_name_H-M   'P 1'
#
loop_
_entity.id
_entity.type
_entity.pdbx_description
1 polymer ?
#
loop_
_entity_poly.entity_id
_entity_poly.type
_entity_poly.pdbx_seq_one_letter_code
_entity_poly.pdbx_strand_id
1 'polypeptide(L)' 'LSDNELEKHEQEMDAYATKQAQVREIIYETVSKSTFLDIKNEPSAAAMWIKLVSINEKKSDMFETDV' A
#
# COMPACT_ATOMS: atom_id res chain seq x y z
N LEU A 1 28.08 7.94 14.03
CA LEU A 1 26.84 8.73 13.94
C LEU A 1 27.00 9.89 14.88
N SER A 2 27.01 11.10 14.33
CA SER A 2 26.85 12.31 15.13
C SER A 2 25.41 12.44 15.60
N ASP A 3 25.19 13.12 16.73
CA ASP A 3 23.85 13.29 17.31
C ASP A 3 22.84 13.91 16.31
N ASN A 4 23.33 14.78 15.43
CA ASN A 4 22.54 15.43 14.37
C ASN A 4 22.10 14.45 13.26
N GLU A 5 22.95 13.49 12.90
CA GLU A 5 22.58 12.44 11.92
C GLU A 5 21.55 11.47 12.50
N LEU A 6 21.61 11.23 13.81
CA LEU A 6 20.67 10.36 14.50
C LEU A 6 19.28 11.03 14.61
N GLU A 7 19.23 12.29 15.02
CA GLU A 7 17.99 13.07 15.08
C GLU A 7 17.31 13.16 13.71
N LYS A 8 18.09 13.44 12.65
CA LYS A 8 17.56 13.48 11.29
C LYS A 8 16.98 12.14 10.84
N HIS A 9 17.67 11.04 11.15
CA HIS A 9 17.19 9.71 10.81
C HIS A 9 15.89 9.35 11.54
N GLU A 10 15.75 9.71 12.82
CA GLU A 10 14.50 9.53 13.58
C GLU A 10 13.34 10.31 12.96
N GLN A 11 13.56 11.58 12.59
CA GLN A 11 12.55 12.41 11.92
C GLN A 11 12.13 11.82 10.57
N GLU A 12 13.07 11.30 9.78
CA GLU A 12 12.78 10.67 8.49
C GLU A 12 11.97 9.37 8.68
N MET A 13 12.26 8.58 9.70
CA MET A 13 11.50 7.39 10.05
C MET A 13 10.07 7.72 10.45
N ASP A 14 9.86 8.72 11.31
CA ASP A 14 8.53 9.16 11.73
C ASP A 14 7.71 9.70 10.56
N ALA A 15 8.34 10.49 9.69
CA ALA A 15 7.72 11.00 8.47
C ALA A 15 7.34 9.85 7.52
N TYR A 16 8.20 8.84 7.38
CA TYR A 16 7.91 7.65 6.59
C TYR A 16 6.72 6.86 7.16
N ALA A 17 6.71 6.61 8.47
CA ALA A 17 5.62 5.90 9.14
C ALA A 17 4.27 6.63 8.97
N THR A 18 4.28 7.96 9.10
CA THR A 18 3.09 8.81 8.90
C THR A 18 2.57 8.71 7.47
N LYS A 19 3.45 8.86 6.46
CA LYS A 19 3.07 8.74 5.05
C LYS A 19 2.57 7.33 4.73
N GLN A 20 3.19 6.30 5.28
CA GLN A 20 2.75 4.92 5.10
C GLN A 20 1.33 4.72 5.65
N ALA A 21 1.01 5.26 6.82
CA ALA A 21 -0.33 5.19 7.39
C ALA A 21 -1.38 5.92 6.52
N GLN A 22 -1.06 7.14 6.07
CA GLN A 22 -1.94 7.94 5.20
C GLN A 22 -2.27 7.21 3.90
N VAL A 23 -1.26 6.63 3.22
CA VAL A 23 -1.48 5.88 1.97
C VAL A 23 -2.34 4.64 2.22
N ARG A 24 -2.12 3.93 3.34
CA ARG A 24 -2.93 2.76 3.69
C ARG A 24 -4.40 3.13 3.88
N GLU A 25 -4.69 4.24 4.55
CA GLU A 25 -6.05 4.74 4.77
C GLU A 25 -6.74 5.07 3.45
N ILE A 26 -6.09 5.82 2.56
CA ILE A 26 -6.62 6.13 1.22
C ILE A 26 -6.93 4.85 0.43
N ILE A 27 -6.04 3.85 0.48
CA ILE A 27 -6.29 2.56 -0.17
C ILE A 27 -7.53 1.87 0.42
N TYR A 28 -7.69 1.88 1.75
CA TYR A 28 -8.83 1.23 2.39
C TYR A 28 -10.17 1.91 2.10
N GLU A 29 -10.20 3.24 1.97
CA GLU A 29 -11.41 3.98 1.62
C GLU A 29 -11.85 3.80 0.18
N THR A 30 -10.92 3.44 -0.72
CA THR A 30 -11.16 3.37 -2.16
C THR A 30 -11.48 1.97 -2.67
N VAL A 31 -11.28 0.93 -1.87
CA VAL A 31 -11.54 -0.46 -2.26
C VAL A 31 -12.81 -1.01 -1.62
N SER A 32 -13.39 -2.05 -2.25
CA SER A 32 -14.52 -2.77 -1.66
C SER A 32 -14.10 -3.54 -0.41
N LYS A 33 -15.08 -3.90 0.44
CA LYS A 33 -14.84 -4.71 1.64
C LYS A 33 -14.17 -6.06 1.34
N SER A 34 -14.48 -6.70 0.22
CA SER A 34 -13.84 -7.96 -0.17
C SER A 34 -12.36 -7.74 -0.52
N THR A 35 -12.07 -6.74 -1.37
CA THR A 35 -10.70 -6.41 -1.75
C THR A 35 -9.87 -5.90 -0.55
N PHE A 36 -10.49 -5.19 0.39
CA PHE A 36 -9.85 -4.81 1.66
C PHE A 36 -9.35 -6.05 2.43
N LEU A 37 -10.16 -7.10 2.56
CA LEU A 37 -9.77 -8.32 3.28
C LEU A 37 -8.57 -9.01 2.63
N ASP A 38 -8.46 -8.92 1.30
CA ASP A 38 -7.35 -9.52 0.55
C ASP A 38 -6.03 -8.76 0.72
N ILE A 39 -6.08 -7.42 0.86
CA ILE A 39 -4.87 -6.57 0.87
C ILE A 39 -4.45 -6.09 2.27
N LYS A 40 -5.31 -6.11 3.28
CA LYS A 40 -5.04 -5.50 4.61
C LYS A 40 -3.83 -6.07 5.37
N ASN A 41 -3.42 -7.30 5.06
CA ASN A 41 -2.35 -8.02 5.77
C ASN A 41 -0.97 -7.81 5.14
N GLU A 42 -0.85 -6.98 4.10
CA GLU A 42 0.43 -6.73 3.44
C GLU A 42 1.37 -5.87 4.31
N PRO A 43 2.70 -6.11 4.24
CA PRO A 43 3.68 -5.52 5.16
C PRO A 43 3.92 -4.03 4.93
N SER A 44 3.65 -3.51 3.73
CA SER A 44 3.81 -2.10 3.39
C SER A 44 2.67 -1.59 2.51
N ALA A 45 2.48 -0.27 2.47
CA ALA A 45 1.53 0.35 1.55
C ALA A 45 1.88 0.03 0.09
N ALA A 46 3.17 -0.08 -0.24
CA ALA A 46 3.62 -0.49 -1.56
C ALA A 46 3.22 -1.93 -1.90
N ALA A 47 3.39 -2.87 -0.96
CA ALA A 47 2.94 -4.25 -1.15
C ALA A 47 1.42 -4.36 -1.30
N MET A 48 0.67 -3.56 -0.54
CA MET A 48 -0.79 -3.43 -0.71
C MET A 48 -1.15 -2.97 -2.11
N TRP A 49 -0.47 -1.93 -2.62
CA TRP A 49 -0.72 -1.38 -3.94
C TRP A 49 -0.42 -2.40 -5.05
N ILE A 50 0.72 -3.09 -4.99
CA ILE A 50 1.07 -4.14 -5.96
C ILE A 50 0.01 -5.24 -5.99
N LYS A 51 -0.46 -5.68 -4.83
CA LYS A 51 -1.51 -6.71 -4.75
C LYS A 51 -2.84 -6.22 -5.29
N LEU A 52 -3.21 -4.97 -5.00
CA LEU A 52 -4.43 -4.35 -5.52
C LEU A 52 -4.41 -4.30 -7.06
N VAL A 53 -3.28 -3.90 -7.65
CA VAL A 53 -3.09 -3.89 -9.10
C VAL A 53 -3.24 -5.31 -9.67
N SER A 54 -2.58 -6.31 -9.06
CA SER A 54 -2.69 -7.70 -9.50
C SER A 54 -4.11 -8.26 -9.44
N ILE A 55 -4.90 -7.89 -8.41
CA ILE A 55 -6.33 -8.27 -8.33
C ILE A 55 -7.11 -7.65 -9.48
N ASN A 56 -6.80 -6.42 -9.87
CA ASN A 56 -7.48 -5.72 -10.95
C ASN A 56 -7.11 -6.29 -12.34
N GLU A 57 -5.82 -6.59 -12.56
CA GLU A 57 -5.34 -7.24 -13.78
C GLU A 57 -6.00 -8.61 -14.00
N LYS A 58 -6.02 -9.47 -12.97
CA LYS A 58 -6.69 -10.79 -13.04
C LYS A 58 -8.18 -10.70 -13.34
N LYS A 59 -8.85 -9.65 -12.85
CA LYS A 59 -10.26 -9.40 -13.18
C LYS A 59 -10.39 -9.02 -14.65
N SER A 60 -9.52 -8.15 -15.16
CA SER A 60 -9.48 -7.76 -16.58
C SER A 60 -9.31 -8.98 -17.50
N ASP A 61 -8.36 -9.87 -17.18
CA ASP A 61 -8.11 -11.10 -17.93
C ASP A 61 -9.35 -12.03 -17.97
N MET A 62 -10.18 -12.00 -16.92
CA MET A 62 -11.43 -12.78 -16.89
C MET A 62 -12.53 -12.22 -17.82
N PHE A 63 -12.43 -10.94 -18.20
CA PHE A 63 -13.38 -10.28 -19.11
C PHE A 63 -12.86 -10.17 -20.54
N GLU A 64 -11.59 -10.52 -20.82
CA GLU A 64 -11.12 -10.82 -22.18
C GLU A 64 -11.71 -12.17 -22.62
N THR A 65 -12.98 -12.17 -23.00
CA THR A 65 -13.53 -13.22 -23.86
C THR A 65 -13.05 -12.96 -25.28
N ASP A 66 -12.27 -13.91 -25.81
CA ASP A 66 -11.82 -13.99 -27.20
C ASP A 66 -12.89 -13.48 -28.18
N VAL A 67 -12.53 -12.46 -28.96
CA VAL A 67 -13.28 -12.00 -30.15
C VAL A 67 -12.84 -12.81 -31.35
#